data_AF-A0A284R188-F1
#
_entry.id   AF-A0A284R188-F1
#
_cell.length_a   1.000
_cell.length_b   1.000
_cell.length_c   1.000
_cell.angle_alpha   90.00
_cell.angle_beta   90.00
_cell.angle_gamma   90.00
#
_symmetry.space_group_name_H-M   'P 1'
#
loop_
_entity.id
_entity.type
_entity.pdbx_description
1 polymer ?
#
loop_
_entity_poly.entity_id
_entity_poly.type
_entity_poly.pdbx_seq_one_letter_code
_entity_poly.pdbx_strand_id
1 'polypeptide(L)'
;MGSIIEWCASYLIIIGQQTGDGPSIGLCTFQAAVIYSSNPFVTSAALSLTFELFVKLNAVLNQTGPPSKEWTWGLVLFPPLIYLMVFIWVIAVGIGHPNLVERDDLSMFCHIKVSEDIGLAQPFVVSATVTLLVEILIAIFSVWNNVILVGYKRKTGEFISENDSPFRMSVFIRRTALVTALTILGIIMAITSFVQPPQHNSPAWNISLTAMPICTFLLFGTRMDLIRVWFCLGTPPGRTAEISSV
;
A
#
# COMPACT_ATOMS: atom_id res chain seq x y z
N MET A 1 -5.29 0.71 -3.08
CA MET A 1 -6.14 1.40 -4.09
C MET A 1 -5.86 2.90 -4.18
N GLY A 2 -5.49 3.58 -3.08
CA GLY A 2 -5.06 4.99 -3.12
C GLY A 2 -3.92 5.28 -4.11
N SER A 3 -2.87 4.45 -4.16
CA SER A 3 -1.72 4.67 -5.05
C SER A 3 -2.06 4.66 -6.53
N ILE A 4 -3.01 3.84 -6.98
CA ILE A 4 -3.34 3.77 -8.41
C ILE A 4 -4.06 5.06 -8.85
N ILE A 5 -5.02 5.52 -8.04
CA ILE A 5 -5.73 6.77 -8.30
C ILE A 5 -4.74 7.94 -8.25
N GLU A 6 -3.83 7.92 -7.28
CA GLU A 6 -2.80 8.94 -7.11
C GLU A 6 -1.79 8.97 -8.27
N TRP A 7 -1.34 7.80 -8.74
CA TRP A 7 -0.48 7.69 -9.92
C TRP A 7 -1.20 8.16 -11.18
N CYS A 8 -2.44 7.71 -11.39
CA CYS A 8 -3.27 8.17 -12.49
C CYS A 8 -3.43 9.69 -12.44
N ALA A 9 -3.83 10.24 -11.29
CA ALA A 9 -3.98 11.68 -11.09
C ALA A 9 -2.67 12.43 -11.32
N SER A 10 -1.54 11.88 -10.87
CA SER A 10 -0.20 12.45 -11.09
C SER A 10 0.11 12.54 -12.58
N TYR A 11 -0.18 11.51 -13.37
CA TYR A 11 0.02 11.55 -14.82
C TYR A 11 -0.89 12.58 -15.51
N LEU A 12 -2.08 12.85 -14.97
CA LEU A 12 -2.97 13.89 -15.51
C LEU A 12 -2.41 15.31 -15.32
N ILE A 13 -1.52 15.55 -14.34
CA ILE A 13 -1.00 16.89 -14.02
C ILE A 13 -0.26 17.53 -15.21
N ILE A 14 0.43 16.72 -16.02
CA ILE A 14 1.21 17.21 -17.16
C ILE A 14 0.46 17.12 -18.51
N ILE A 15 -0.82 16.76 -18.49
CA ILE A 15 -1.62 16.70 -19.72
C ILE A 15 -1.61 18.07 -20.41
N GLY A 16 -1.35 18.07 -21.71
CA GLY A 16 -1.20 19.30 -22.51
C GLY A 16 0.21 19.88 -22.50
N GLN A 17 1.12 19.39 -21.66
CA GLN A 17 2.56 19.72 -21.65
C GLN A 17 3.43 18.49 -21.94
N GLN A 18 2.84 17.47 -22.57
CA GLN A 18 3.53 16.22 -22.94
C GLN A 18 4.42 16.39 -24.17
N THR A 19 4.09 17.31 -25.08
CA THR A 19 4.83 17.58 -26.32
C THR A 19 5.23 19.06 -26.40
N GLY A 20 6.34 19.36 -27.07
CA GLY A 20 6.87 20.73 -27.17
C GLY A 20 7.76 21.12 -25.98
N ASP A 21 7.77 22.41 -25.65
CA ASP A 21 8.55 22.96 -24.54
C ASP A 21 8.17 22.25 -23.23
N GLY A 22 9.18 21.84 -22.45
CA GLY A 22 8.98 21.03 -21.25
C GLY A 22 8.10 21.71 -20.20
N PRO A 23 7.43 20.94 -19.31
CA PRO A 23 6.62 21.50 -18.24
C PRO A 23 7.45 22.42 -17.34
N SER A 24 6.80 23.41 -16.73
CA SER A 24 7.49 24.27 -15.76
C SER A 24 8.14 23.44 -14.66
N ILE A 25 9.35 23.80 -14.24
CA ILE A 25 10.13 23.04 -13.27
C ILE A 25 9.32 22.79 -11.99
N GLY A 26 8.59 23.80 -11.49
CA GLY A 26 7.76 23.64 -10.30
C GLY A 26 6.64 22.60 -10.45
N LEU A 27 5.98 22.55 -11.60
CA LEU A 27 4.94 21.55 -11.89
C LEU A 27 5.55 20.15 -12.04
N CYS A 28 6.72 20.06 -12.65
CA CYS A 28 7.48 18.82 -12.81
C CYS A 28 7.98 18.27 -11.46
N THR A 29 8.51 19.15 -10.59
CA THR A 29 8.89 18.83 -9.21
C THR A 29 7.69 18.39 -8.38
N PHE A 30 6.55 19.09 -8.49
CA PHE A 30 5.33 18.72 -7.78
C PHE A 30 4.85 17.33 -8.19
N GLN A 31 4.80 17.04 -9.49
CA GLN A 31 4.43 15.72 -9.99
C GLN A 31 5.38 14.62 -9.47
N ALA A 32 6.69 14.86 -9.53
CA ALA A 32 7.69 13.93 -9.00
C ALA A 32 7.51 13.71 -7.49
N ALA A 33 7.20 14.76 -6.73
CA ALA A 33 6.94 14.65 -5.29
C ALA A 33 5.74 13.76 -4.98
N VAL A 34 4.61 13.95 -5.68
CA VAL A 34 3.42 13.09 -5.51
C VAL A 34 3.75 11.62 -5.84
N ILE A 35 4.44 11.37 -6.95
CA ILE A 35 4.80 10.00 -7.37
C ILE A 35 5.69 9.32 -6.33
N TYR A 36 6.75 9.99 -5.87
CA TYR A 36 7.70 9.40 -4.93
C TYR A 36 7.14 9.25 -3.50
N SER A 37 6.20 10.10 -3.07
CA SER A 37 5.56 9.96 -1.75
C SER A 37 4.44 8.91 -1.73
N SER A 38 3.83 8.59 -2.88
CA SER A 38 2.73 7.62 -3.01
C SER A 38 3.08 6.22 -2.47
N ASN A 39 4.26 5.70 -2.81
CA ASN A 39 4.67 4.33 -2.44
C ASN A 39 4.85 4.16 -0.92
N PRO A 40 5.62 5.02 -0.23
CA PRO A 40 5.70 5.01 1.23
C PRO A 40 4.35 5.17 1.92
N PHE A 41 3.44 5.99 1.37
CA PHE A 41 2.10 6.19 1.93
C PHE A 41 1.24 4.94 1.88
N VAL A 42 1.18 4.28 0.72
CA VAL A 42 0.34 3.08 0.58
C VAL A 42 0.90 1.91 1.39
N THR A 43 2.21 1.74 1.42
CA THR A 43 2.83 0.69 2.24
C THR A 43 2.66 0.97 3.73
N SER A 44 2.82 2.21 4.19
CA SER A 44 2.55 2.56 5.60
C SER A 44 1.08 2.37 6.01
N ALA A 45 0.13 2.66 5.10
CA ALA A 45 -1.28 2.35 5.32
C ALA A 45 -1.53 0.84 5.41
N ALA A 46 -0.90 0.05 4.55
CA ALA A 46 -0.98 -1.42 4.59
C ALA A 46 -0.35 -1.99 5.88
N LEU A 47 0.76 -1.42 6.36
CA LEU A 47 1.36 -1.77 7.64
C LEU A 47 0.41 -1.47 8.79
N SER A 48 -0.19 -0.28 8.80
CA SER A 48 -1.15 0.12 9.84
C SER A 48 -2.32 -0.87 9.92
N LEU A 49 -2.90 -1.25 8.78
CA LEU A 49 -3.96 -2.25 8.73
C LEU A 49 -3.50 -3.63 9.24
N THR A 50 -2.32 -4.08 8.80
CA THR A 50 -1.75 -5.38 9.18
C THR A 50 -1.45 -5.46 10.68
N PHE A 51 -0.95 -4.36 11.22
CA PHE A 51 -0.61 -4.23 12.62
C PHE A 51 -1.86 -4.09 13.49
N GLU A 52 -2.88 -3.35 13.05
CA GLU A 52 -4.18 -3.29 13.72
C GLU A 52 -4.80 -4.69 13.81
N LEU A 53 -4.74 -5.47 12.73
CA LEU A 53 -5.18 -6.85 12.72
C LEU A 53 -4.41 -7.70 13.75
N PHE A 54 -3.09 -7.56 13.79
CA PHE A 54 -2.24 -8.25 14.76
C PHE A 54 -2.63 -7.93 16.22
N VAL A 55 -2.80 -6.65 16.54
CA VAL A 55 -3.20 -6.22 17.88
C VAL A 55 -4.58 -6.78 18.24
N LYS A 56 -5.56 -6.69 17.34
CA LYS A 56 -6.91 -7.23 17.57
C LYS A 56 -6.91 -8.75 17.75
N LEU A 57 -6.14 -9.48 16.96
CA LEU A 57 -6.02 -10.94 17.10
C LEU A 57 -5.42 -11.32 18.45
N ASN A 58 -4.33 -10.66 18.86
CA ASN A 58 -3.73 -10.90 20.18
C ASN A 58 -4.66 -10.50 21.32
N ALA A 59 -5.40 -9.41 21.18
CA ALA A 59 -6.36 -8.95 22.18
C ALA A 59 -7.47 -10.00 22.42
N VAL A 60 -8.01 -10.55 21.33
CA VAL A 60 -9.02 -11.65 21.41
C VAL A 60 -8.43 -12.90 22.06
N LEU A 61 -7.19 -13.27 21.74
CA LEU A 61 -6.56 -14.47 22.30
C LEU A 61 -6.18 -14.34 23.76
N ASN A 62 -5.70 -13.17 24.17
CA ASN A 62 -5.32 -12.89 25.55
C ASN A 62 -6.50 -12.39 26.39
N GLN A 63 -7.70 -12.27 25.80
CA GLN A 63 -8.90 -11.72 26.43
C GLN A 63 -8.71 -10.32 27.02
N THR A 64 -7.68 -9.61 26.56
CA THR A 64 -7.48 -8.19 26.85
C THR A 64 -8.41 -7.44 25.92
N GLY A 65 -9.34 -6.64 26.43
CA GLY A 65 -10.37 -5.95 25.64
C GLY A 65 -9.86 -5.12 24.45
N PRO A 66 -10.76 -4.48 23.69
CA PRO A 66 -10.37 -3.77 22.46
C PRO A 66 -9.33 -2.67 22.74
N PRO A 67 -8.43 -2.40 21.77
CA PRO A 67 -7.45 -1.33 21.92
C PRO A 67 -8.13 0.03 22.11
N SER A 68 -7.43 0.96 22.79
CA SER A 68 -7.95 2.30 23.05
C SER A 68 -8.18 3.08 21.75
N LYS A 69 -9.14 4.01 21.76
CA LYS A 69 -9.45 4.86 20.60
C LYS A 69 -8.24 5.70 20.15
N GLU A 70 -7.43 6.16 21.11
CA GLU A 70 -6.21 6.93 20.86
C GLU A 70 -5.19 6.15 20.04
N TRP A 71 -5.04 4.85 20.32
CA TRP A 71 -4.17 3.96 19.56
C TRP A 71 -4.61 3.84 18.10
N THR A 72 -5.91 3.63 17.87
CA THR A 72 -6.48 3.55 16.52
C THR A 72 -6.25 4.84 15.73
N TRP A 73 -6.42 6.01 16.36
CA TRP A 73 -6.12 7.29 15.73
C TRP A 73 -4.65 7.45 15.35
N GLY A 74 -3.73 6.98 16.20
CA GLY A 74 -2.30 6.95 15.87
C GLY A 74 -1.99 6.15 14.61
N LEU A 75 -2.61 4.98 14.45
CA LEU A 75 -2.46 4.15 13.24
C LEU A 75 -3.05 4.82 11.98
N VAL A 76 -4.12 5.59 12.12
CA VAL A 76 -4.73 6.33 11.00
C VAL A 76 -3.88 7.53 10.58
N LEU A 77 -3.25 8.21 11.55
CA LEU A 77 -2.44 9.40 11.28
C LEU A 77 -1.04 9.07 10.74
N PHE A 78 -0.52 7.88 11.04
CA PHE A 78 0.83 7.47 10.62
C PHE A 78 1.07 7.54 9.11
N PRO A 79 0.22 6.98 8.22
CA PRO A 79 0.48 7.02 6.78
C PRO A 79 0.50 8.44 6.19
N PRO A 80 -0.46 9.33 6.47
CA PRO A 80 -0.40 10.72 6.00
C PRO A 80 0.85 11.48 6.46
N LEU A 81 1.36 11.20 7.67
CA LEU A 81 2.60 11.83 8.14
C LEU A 81 3.81 11.39 7.32
N ILE A 82 3.95 10.09 7.04
CA ILE A 82 5.01 9.56 6.17
C ILE A 82 4.91 10.16 4.77
N TYR A 83 3.69 10.28 4.23
CA TYR A 83 3.46 10.93 2.95
C TYR A 83 4.00 12.36 2.93
N LEU A 84 3.58 13.19 3.89
CA LEU A 84 3.98 14.58 3.96
C LEU A 84 5.49 14.75 4.13
N MET A 85 6.13 13.89 4.94
CA MET A 85 7.58 13.92 5.13
C MET A 85 8.32 13.67 3.81
N VAL A 86 7.97 12.60 3.08
CA VAL A 86 8.60 12.28 1.79
C VAL A 86 8.25 13.34 0.74
N PHE A 87 7.01 13.80 0.70
CA PHE A 87 6.56 14.83 -0.24
C PHE A 87 7.34 16.14 -0.09
N ILE A 88 7.46 16.65 1.13
CA ILE A 88 8.22 17.87 1.45
C ILE A 88 9.70 17.67 1.11
N TRP A 89 10.26 16.49 1.43
CA TRP A 89 11.64 16.15 1.11
C TRP A 89 11.91 16.23 -0.41
N VAL A 90 11.05 15.63 -1.23
CA VAL A 90 11.24 15.66 -2.69
C VAL A 90 11.10 17.07 -3.26
N ILE A 91 10.17 17.87 -2.76
CA ILE A 91 10.06 19.28 -3.14
C ILE A 91 11.35 20.04 -2.78
N ALA A 92 11.88 19.85 -1.57
CA ALA A 92 13.11 20.51 -1.14
C ALA A 92 14.29 20.17 -2.07
N VAL A 93 14.44 18.89 -2.44
CA VAL A 93 15.48 18.45 -3.39
C VAL A 93 15.25 19.04 -4.78
N GLY A 94 14.01 19.03 -5.30
CA GLY A 94 13.70 19.55 -6.62
C GLY A 94 13.88 21.07 -6.75
N ILE A 95 13.57 21.83 -5.70
CA ILE A 95 13.84 23.28 -5.64
C ILE A 95 15.34 23.56 -5.48
N GLY A 96 16.05 22.77 -4.68
CA GLY A 96 17.49 22.93 -4.48
C GLY A 96 18.33 22.62 -5.71
N HIS A 97 17.86 21.71 -6.57
CA HIS A 97 18.56 21.26 -7.77
C HIS A 97 17.63 21.25 -9.00
N PRO A 98 17.17 22.42 -9.48
CA PRO A 98 16.20 22.49 -10.57
C PRO A 98 16.71 21.89 -11.89
N ASN A 99 18.03 21.89 -12.11
CA ASN A 99 18.67 21.32 -13.30
C ASN A 99 18.61 19.78 -13.35
N LEU A 100 18.29 19.13 -12.23
CA LEU A 100 18.16 17.67 -12.15
C LEU A 100 16.72 17.20 -12.34
N VAL A 101 15.75 18.12 -12.34
CA VAL A 101 14.35 17.81 -12.59
C VAL A 101 14.16 17.69 -14.10
N GLU A 102 13.81 16.51 -14.57
CA GLU A 102 13.55 16.29 -15.99
C GLU A 102 12.29 15.49 -16.26
N ARG A 103 11.83 15.60 -17.51
CA ARG A 103 10.76 14.76 -18.03
C ARG A 103 11.37 13.45 -18.52
N ASP A 104 10.73 12.33 -18.18
CA ASP A 104 11.09 11.00 -18.66
C ASP A 104 11.03 10.91 -20.19
N ASP A 105 11.77 9.95 -20.77
CA ASP A 105 11.85 9.72 -22.22
C ASP A 105 10.47 9.46 -22.84
N LEU A 106 9.57 8.80 -22.11
CA LEU A 106 8.20 8.55 -22.54
C LEU A 106 7.31 9.80 -22.47
N SER A 107 7.82 10.90 -21.92
CA SER A 107 7.11 12.17 -21.73
C SER A 107 5.83 12.08 -20.89
N MET A 108 5.70 11.01 -20.10
CA MET A 108 4.50 10.72 -19.29
C MET A 108 4.64 11.15 -17.83
N PHE A 109 5.86 11.34 -17.34
CA PHE A 109 6.11 11.79 -15.97
C PHE A 109 7.43 12.52 -15.84
N CYS A 110 7.53 13.25 -14.74
CA CYS A 110 8.74 13.91 -14.29
C CYS A 110 9.47 13.09 -13.24
N HIS A 111 10.80 13.08 -13.34
CA HIS A 111 11.66 12.42 -12.37
C HIS A 111 12.89 13.29 -12.07
N ILE A 112 13.59 12.95 -11.00
CA ILE A 112 14.82 13.65 -10.61
C ILE A 112 16.00 12.76 -11.01
N LYS A 113 16.84 13.28 -11.90
CA LYS A 113 18.03 12.59 -12.44
C LYS A 113 18.94 12.11 -11.34
N VAL A 114 19.56 10.96 -11.60
CA VAL A 114 20.66 10.46 -10.79
C VAL A 114 21.83 11.42 -10.93
N SER A 115 22.23 12.05 -9.83
CA SER A 115 23.45 12.87 -9.74
C SER A 115 24.29 12.43 -8.55
N GLU A 116 25.61 12.42 -8.74
CA GLU A 116 26.59 12.20 -7.66
C GLU A 116 26.48 13.27 -6.57
N ASP A 117 26.03 14.48 -6.90
CA ASP A 117 25.88 15.61 -5.96
C ASP A 117 24.88 15.31 -4.83
N ILE A 118 23.85 14.50 -5.12
CA ILE A 118 22.78 14.16 -4.16
C ILE A 118 23.10 12.84 -3.43
N GLY A 119 23.92 11.97 -4.04
CA GLY A 119 24.31 10.68 -3.46
C GLY A 119 23.10 9.81 -3.05
N LEU A 120 23.12 9.28 -1.82
CA LEU A 120 22.05 8.43 -1.27
C LEU A 120 20.74 9.17 -0.96
N ALA A 121 20.75 10.51 -1.01
CA ALA A 121 19.59 11.34 -0.70
C ALA A 121 18.61 11.47 -1.87
N GLN A 122 18.85 10.72 -2.96
CA GLN A 122 18.04 10.74 -4.17
C GLN A 122 16.59 10.32 -3.87
N PRO A 123 15.58 11.07 -4.36
CA PRO A 123 14.16 10.83 -4.11
C PRO A 123 13.71 9.39 -4.36
N PHE A 124 14.13 8.77 -5.47
CA PHE A 124 13.75 7.40 -5.78
C PHE A 124 14.38 6.39 -4.82
N VAL A 125 15.65 6.61 -4.40
CA VAL A 125 16.35 5.74 -3.43
C VAL A 125 15.64 5.81 -2.09
N VAL A 126 15.42 7.03 -1.58
CA VAL A 126 14.75 7.25 -0.29
C VAL A 126 13.35 6.64 -0.30
N SER A 127 12.55 6.92 -1.33
CA SER A 127 11.19 6.37 -1.48
C SER A 127 11.21 4.84 -1.50
N ALA A 128 12.08 4.23 -2.31
CA ALA A 128 12.15 2.79 -2.44
C ALA A 128 12.70 2.11 -1.17
N THR A 129 13.69 2.69 -0.50
CA THR A 129 14.21 2.19 0.79
C THR A 129 13.15 2.24 1.88
N VAL A 130 12.45 3.36 2.05
CA VAL A 130 11.36 3.48 3.04
C VAL A 130 10.27 2.46 2.75
N THR A 131 9.86 2.34 1.48
CA THR A 131 8.86 1.36 1.03
C THR A 131 9.29 -0.07 1.38
N LEU A 132 10.52 -0.45 1.03
CA LEU A 132 11.05 -1.80 1.29
C LEU A 132 11.12 -2.12 2.80
N LEU A 133 11.56 -1.17 3.63
CA LEU A 133 11.61 -1.36 5.08
C LEU A 133 10.21 -1.60 5.65
N VAL A 134 9.22 -0.83 5.20
CA VAL A 134 7.82 -0.99 5.62
C VAL A 134 7.25 -2.32 5.12
N GLU A 135 7.55 -2.74 3.90
CA GLU A 135 7.13 -4.05 3.36
C GLU A 135 7.69 -5.23 4.15
N ILE A 136 8.95 -5.16 4.60
CA ILE A 136 9.54 -6.18 5.47
C ILE A 136 8.74 -6.29 6.78
N LEU A 137 8.36 -5.16 7.40
CA LEU A 137 7.53 -5.16 8.60
C LEU A 137 6.15 -5.77 8.32
N ILE A 138 5.53 -5.44 7.18
CA ILE A 138 4.26 -6.05 6.76
C ILE A 138 4.40 -7.57 6.64
N ALA A 139 5.47 -8.06 6.01
CA ALA A 139 5.71 -9.48 5.85
C ALA A 139 5.87 -10.18 7.21
N ILE A 140 6.63 -9.59 8.14
CA ILE A 140 6.81 -10.12 9.50
C ILE A 140 5.48 -10.24 10.22
N PHE A 141 4.70 -9.15 10.31
CA PHE A 141 3.41 -9.18 11.00
C PHE A 141 2.39 -10.06 10.30
N SER A 142 2.40 -10.12 8.97
CA SER A 142 1.50 -10.98 8.21
C SER A 142 1.80 -12.46 8.43
N VAL A 143 3.07 -12.87 8.42
CA VAL A 143 3.47 -14.24 8.78
C VAL A 143 3.03 -14.56 10.21
N TRP A 144 3.25 -13.64 11.15
CA TRP A 144 2.85 -13.83 12.54
C TRP A 144 1.33 -14.01 12.69
N ASN A 145 0.55 -13.16 12.03
CA ASN A 145 -0.91 -13.28 11.98
C ASN A 145 -1.33 -14.66 11.46
N ASN A 146 -0.73 -15.15 10.38
CA ASN A 146 -1.03 -16.48 9.85
C ASN A 146 -0.67 -17.60 10.84
N VAL A 147 0.47 -17.52 11.52
CA VAL A 147 0.90 -18.50 12.53
C VAL A 147 -0.11 -18.55 13.68
N ILE A 148 -0.52 -17.38 14.17
CA ILE A 148 -1.53 -17.25 15.23
C ILE A 148 -2.85 -17.90 14.79
N LEU A 149 -3.36 -17.55 13.61
CA LEU A 149 -4.64 -18.04 13.09
C LEU A 149 -4.64 -19.56 12.88
N VAL A 150 -3.56 -20.10 12.31
CA VAL A 150 -3.41 -21.55 12.09
C VAL A 150 -3.24 -22.30 13.41
N GLY A 151 -2.46 -21.74 14.34
CA GLY A 151 -2.26 -22.30 15.67
C GLY A 151 -3.57 -22.38 16.46
N TYR A 152 -4.35 -21.30 16.43
CA TYR A 152 -5.68 -21.27 17.05
C TYR A 152 -6.61 -22.31 16.43
N LYS A 153 -6.70 -22.37 15.09
CA LYS A 153 -7.51 -23.37 14.39
C LYS A 153 -7.14 -24.81 14.78
N ARG A 154 -5.84 -25.11 14.92
CA ARG A 154 -5.37 -26.45 15.30
C ARG A 154 -5.70 -26.82 16.75
N LYS A 155 -5.65 -25.85 17.68
CA LYS A 155 -5.89 -26.10 19.11
C LYS A 155 -7.36 -26.28 19.43
N THR A 156 -8.22 -25.41 18.88
CA THR A 156 -9.62 -25.39 19.30
C THR A 156 -10.42 -26.51 18.65
N GLY A 157 -10.06 -26.96 17.44
CA GLY A 157 -10.75 -28.05 16.72
C GLY A 157 -12.19 -27.72 16.30
N GLU A 158 -12.88 -26.91 17.09
CA GLU A 158 -14.23 -26.41 16.92
C GLU A 158 -14.24 -24.96 16.43
N PHE A 159 -15.10 -24.80 15.44
CA PHE A 159 -15.63 -23.57 14.90
C PHE A 159 -15.98 -22.56 16.00
N ILE A 160 -15.59 -21.29 15.81
CA ILE A 160 -16.51 -20.20 16.16
C ILE A 160 -17.78 -20.53 15.40
N SER A 161 -18.82 -21.02 16.12
CA SER A 161 -20.10 -21.52 15.62
C SER A 161 -20.35 -21.20 14.14
N GLU A 162 -20.32 -22.25 13.31
CA GLU A 162 -20.55 -22.18 11.86
C GLU A 162 -21.95 -21.63 11.52
N ASN A 163 -22.83 -21.48 12.52
CA ASN A 163 -24.23 -21.18 12.32
C ASN A 163 -24.62 -19.69 12.38
N ASP A 164 -23.80 -18.78 12.92
CA ASP A 164 -24.23 -17.37 13.10
C ASP A 164 -23.23 -16.28 12.68
N SER A 165 -22.02 -16.65 12.24
CA SER A 165 -21.06 -15.63 11.75
C SER A 165 -20.96 -15.66 10.21
N PRO A 166 -21.15 -14.52 9.51
CA PRO A 166 -21.02 -14.44 8.05
C PRO A 166 -19.58 -14.63 7.54
N PHE A 167 -18.63 -15.02 8.40
CA PHE A 167 -17.20 -14.97 8.15
C PHE A 167 -16.52 -16.32 8.37
N ARG A 168 -16.36 -17.11 7.30
CA ARG A 168 -15.62 -18.39 7.35
C ARG A 168 -14.13 -18.14 7.60
N MET A 169 -13.64 -18.48 8.79
CA MET A 169 -12.24 -18.33 9.21
C MET A 169 -11.23 -18.98 8.25
N SER A 170 -11.60 -20.09 7.60
CA SER A 170 -10.78 -20.75 6.57
C SER A 170 -10.52 -19.88 5.34
N VAL A 171 -11.51 -19.08 4.93
CA VAL A 171 -11.40 -18.11 3.83
C VAL A 171 -10.52 -16.94 4.27
N PHE A 172 -10.65 -16.51 5.53
CA PHE A 172 -9.81 -15.45 6.09
C PHE A 172 -8.32 -15.85 6.14
N ILE A 173 -8.01 -17.06 6.59
CA ILE A 173 -6.64 -17.61 6.59
C ILE A 173 -6.08 -17.70 5.17
N ARG A 174 -6.83 -18.27 4.22
CA ARG A 174 -6.37 -18.38 2.83
C ARG A 174 -6.08 -17.03 2.19
N ARG A 175 -6.92 -16.03 2.44
CA ARG A 175 -6.72 -14.66 1.94
C ARG A 175 -5.48 -14.02 2.57
N THR A 176 -5.34 -14.10 3.89
CA THR A 176 -4.19 -13.53 4.61
C THR A 176 -2.88 -14.20 4.18
N ALA A 177 -2.89 -15.52 3.98
CA ALA A 177 -1.75 -16.27 3.47
C ALA A 177 -1.39 -15.85 2.03
N LEU A 178 -2.38 -15.67 1.16
CA LEU A 178 -2.16 -15.22 -0.21
C LEU A 178 -1.61 -13.79 -0.27
N VAL A 179 -2.12 -12.87 0.56
CA VAL A 179 -1.56 -11.52 0.69
C VAL A 179 -0.10 -11.59 1.15
N THR A 180 0.21 -12.44 2.13
CA THR A 180 1.59 -12.65 2.61
C THR A 180 2.50 -13.16 1.49
N ALA A 181 2.05 -14.14 0.71
CA ALA A 181 2.80 -14.67 -0.42
C ALA A 181 3.06 -13.61 -1.49
N LEU A 182 2.06 -12.77 -1.79
CA LEU A 182 2.22 -11.64 -2.72
C LEU A 182 3.20 -10.60 -2.18
N THR A 183 3.15 -10.26 -0.89
CA THR A 183 4.11 -9.32 -0.28
C THR A 183 5.54 -9.86 -0.32
N ILE A 184 5.74 -11.15 -0.01
CA ILE A 184 7.07 -11.78 -0.10
C ILE A 184 7.59 -11.76 -1.55
N LEU A 185 6.73 -12.07 -2.52
CA LEU A 185 7.09 -11.97 -3.93
C LEU A 185 7.47 -10.52 -4.31
N GLY A 186 6.76 -9.53 -3.78
CA GLY A 186 7.04 -8.11 -3.99
C GLY A 186 8.40 -7.70 -3.46
N ILE A 187 8.74 -8.14 -2.25
CA ILE A 187 10.07 -7.91 -1.64
C ILE A 187 11.17 -8.55 -2.47
N ILE A 188 10.98 -9.79 -2.94
CA ILE A 188 11.95 -10.46 -3.82
C ILE A 188 12.15 -9.62 -5.08
N MET A 189 11.06 -9.15 -5.70
CA MET A 189 11.14 -8.32 -6.90
C MET A 189 11.88 -7.01 -6.63
N ALA A 190 11.55 -6.30 -5.53
CA ALA A 190 12.21 -5.07 -5.15
C ALA A 190 13.72 -5.27 -4.95
N ILE A 191 14.14 -6.30 -4.21
CA ILE A 191 15.56 -6.61 -3.99
C ILE A 191 16.25 -6.92 -5.33
N THR A 192 15.64 -7.73 -6.19
CA THR A 192 16.24 -8.02 -7.50
C THR A 192 16.37 -6.79 -8.38
N SER A 193 15.43 -5.84 -8.31
CA SER A 193 15.54 -4.57 -9.04
C SER A 193 16.67 -3.66 -8.54
N PHE A 194 17.09 -3.77 -7.28
CA PHE A 194 18.26 -3.06 -6.76
C PHE A 194 19.59 -3.71 -7.16
N VAL A 195 19.60 -5.03 -7.34
CA VAL A 195 20.83 -5.80 -7.60
C VAL A 195 21.09 -6.00 -9.09
N GLN A 196 20.05 -6.01 -9.93
CA GLN A 196 20.21 -6.22 -11.37
C GLN A 196 20.69 -4.95 -12.09
N PRO A 197 21.63 -5.08 -13.04
CA PRO A 197 22.09 -3.95 -13.83
C PRO A 197 20.96 -3.40 -14.72
N PRO A 198 20.92 -2.08 -14.99
CA PRO A 198 19.81 -1.36 -15.61
C PRO A 198 19.47 -1.75 -17.06
N GLN A 199 20.15 -2.73 -17.66
CA GLN A 199 19.97 -3.15 -19.05
C GLN A 199 18.96 -4.30 -19.24
N HIS A 200 18.33 -4.81 -18.18
CA HIS A 200 17.37 -5.92 -18.28
C HIS A 200 15.90 -5.46 -18.19
N ASN A 201 15.48 -4.56 -19.09
CA ASN A 201 14.07 -4.21 -19.28
C ASN A 201 13.31 -5.35 -19.97
N SER A 202 13.17 -6.49 -19.29
CA SER A 202 12.36 -7.59 -19.80
C SER A 202 10.87 -7.21 -19.73
N PRO A 203 10.08 -7.33 -20.82
CA PRO A 203 8.66 -7.04 -20.80
C PRO A 203 7.89 -7.86 -19.75
N ALA A 204 8.36 -9.09 -19.49
CA ALA A 204 7.83 -9.95 -18.44
C ALA A 204 7.93 -9.30 -17.05
N TRP A 205 9.02 -8.61 -16.74
CA TRP A 205 9.21 -7.90 -15.47
C TRP A 205 8.18 -6.80 -15.26
N ASN A 206 7.96 -5.98 -16.29
CA ASN A 206 6.97 -4.89 -16.26
C ASN A 206 5.54 -5.44 -16.11
N ILE A 207 5.24 -6.58 -16.74
CA ILE A 207 3.94 -7.26 -16.58
C ILE A 207 3.81 -7.84 -15.16
N SER A 208 4.86 -8.43 -14.60
CA SER A 208 4.84 -8.94 -13.23
C SER A 208 4.60 -7.84 -12.20
N LEU A 209 5.24 -6.68 -12.37
CA LEU A 209 5.02 -5.51 -11.50
C LEU A 209 3.59 -4.98 -11.58
N THR A 210 2.98 -4.97 -12.77
CA THR A 210 1.59 -4.53 -12.95
C THR A 210 0.55 -5.57 -12.53
N ALA A 211 0.91 -6.85 -12.47
CA ALA A 211 0.01 -7.91 -12.01
C ALA A 211 -0.31 -7.81 -10.50
N MET A 212 0.63 -7.33 -9.68
CA MET A 212 0.45 -7.22 -8.23
C MET A 212 -0.74 -6.37 -7.78
N PRO A 213 -0.93 -5.12 -8.27
CA PRO A 213 -2.10 -4.33 -7.93
C PRO A 213 -3.41 -4.98 -8.42
N ILE A 214 -3.39 -5.69 -9.56
CA ILE A 214 -4.57 -6.41 -10.08
C ILE A 214 -4.95 -7.56 -9.14
N CYS A 215 -3.98 -8.39 -8.73
CA CYS A 215 -4.22 -9.46 -7.76
C CYS A 215 -4.77 -8.92 -6.44
N THR A 216 -4.22 -7.81 -5.96
CA THR A 216 -4.69 -7.14 -4.74
C THR A 216 -6.12 -6.63 -4.89
N PHE A 217 -6.45 -5.99 -6.03
CA PHE A 217 -7.81 -5.57 -6.35
C PHE A 217 -8.77 -6.76 -6.37
N LEU A 218 -8.40 -7.87 -7.01
CA LEU A 218 -9.25 -9.07 -7.05
C LEU A 218 -9.43 -9.69 -5.66
N LEU A 219 -8.45 -9.58 -4.75
CA LEU A 219 -8.56 -10.14 -3.40
C LEU A 219 -9.43 -9.32 -2.45
N PHE A 220 -9.34 -7.99 -2.54
CA PHE A 220 -10.04 -7.08 -1.66
C PHE A 220 -11.33 -6.52 -2.29
N GLY A 221 -11.28 -6.09 -3.55
CA GLY A 221 -12.39 -5.49 -4.28
C GLY A 221 -13.55 -6.44 -4.61
N THR A 222 -13.32 -7.76 -4.64
CA THR A 222 -14.39 -8.75 -4.87
C THR A 222 -15.27 -9.01 -3.64
N ARG A 223 -15.05 -8.33 -2.51
CA ARG A 223 -15.94 -8.46 -1.36
C ARG A 223 -17.24 -7.71 -1.61
N MET A 224 -18.36 -8.41 -1.43
CA MET A 224 -19.71 -7.84 -1.48
C MET A 224 -19.86 -6.61 -0.57
N ASP A 225 -19.17 -6.57 0.57
CA ASP A 225 -19.21 -5.42 1.48
C ASP A 225 -18.63 -4.16 0.83
N LEU A 226 -17.50 -4.29 0.12
CA LEU A 226 -16.88 -3.19 -0.62
C LEU A 226 -17.70 -2.80 -1.85
N ILE A 227 -18.21 -3.78 -2.59
CA ILE A 227 -19.08 -3.56 -3.75
C ILE A 227 -20.35 -2.81 -3.32
N ARG A 228 -20.96 -3.15 -2.18
CA ARG A 228 -22.15 -2.46 -1.68
C ARG A 228 -21.87 -1.01 -1.31
N VAL A 229 -20.75 -0.72 -0.64
CA VAL A 229 -20.33 0.67 -0.39
C VAL A 229 -20.11 1.41 -1.70
N TRP A 230 -19.43 0.80 -2.66
CA TRP A 230 -19.13 1.40 -3.96
C TRP A 230 -20.38 1.71 -4.79
N PHE A 231 -21.36 0.81 -4.81
CA PHE A 231 -22.62 1.00 -5.53
C PHE A 231 -23.71 1.65 -4.69
N CYS A 232 -23.36 2.17 -3.50
CA CYS A 232 -24.32 2.72 -2.53
C CYS A 232 -25.53 1.81 -2.29
N LEU A 233 -25.33 0.49 -2.40
CA LEU A 233 -26.37 -0.51 -2.18
C LEU A 233 -26.57 -0.61 -0.67
N GLY A 234 -27.78 -0.28 -0.21
CA GLY A 234 -28.14 -0.29 1.20
C GLY A 234 -27.84 -1.60 1.92
N THR A 235 -27.86 -1.55 3.26
CA THR A 235 -27.58 -2.70 4.12
C THR A 235 -28.46 -3.91 3.77
N PRO A 236 -27.93 -5.15 3.87
CA PRO A 236 -28.69 -6.36 3.57
C PRO A 236 -29.94 -6.44 4.45
N PRO A 237 -31.07 -6.95 3.91
CA PRO A 237 -32.37 -6.97 4.59
C PRO A 237 -32.44 -7.82 5.88
N GLY A 238 -31.35 -8.50 6.27
CA GLY A 238 -31.28 -9.31 7.49
C GLY A 238 -30.80 -8.59 8.75
N ARG A 239 -30.30 -7.34 8.66
CA ARG A 239 -29.73 -6.61 9.83
C ARG A 239 -30.70 -5.60 10.46
N THR A 240 -31.82 -5.32 9.80
CA THR A 240 -32.86 -4.40 10.29
C THR A 240 -33.70 -4.98 11.42
N ALA A 241 -33.67 -6.30 11.64
CA ALA A 241 -34.44 -6.95 12.72
C ALA A 241 -33.82 -6.79 14.12
N GLU A 242 -32.52 -6.45 14.23
CA GLU A 242 -31.84 -6.26 15.51
C GLU A 242 -31.89 -4.82 16.06
N ILE A 243 -32.24 -3.84 15.22
CA ILE A 243 -32.24 -2.42 15.62
C ILE A 243 -33.64 -1.99 16.15
N SER A 244 -34.68 -2.81 15.97
CA SER A 244 -36.04 -2.50 16.44
C SER A 244 -36.39 -3.07 17.82
N SER A 245 -35.42 -3.60 18.58
CA SER A 245 -35.65 -4.20 19.90
C SER A 245 -34.79 -3.63 21.03
N VAL A 246 -34.26 -2.41 20.87
CA VAL A 246 -33.64 -1.62 21.95
C VAL A 246 -34.37 -0.31 22.13
#